data_AF-A0A966I3N5-F1
#
_entry.id   AF-A0A966I3N5-F1
#
_cell.length_a   1.000
_cell.length_b   1.000
_cell.length_c   1.000
_cell.angle_alpha   90.00
_cell.angle_beta   90.00
_cell.angle_gamma   90.00
#
_symmetry.space_group_name_H-M   'P 1'
#
loop_
_entity.id
_entity.type
_entity.pdbx_description
1 polymer ?
#
loop_
_entity_poly.entity_id
_entity_poly.type
_entity_poly.pdbx_seq_one_letter_code
_entity_poly.pdbx_strand_id
1 'polypeptide(L)'
;MVGDGAKNRSGPSLNGVFGAKIGSIDNFKYSKAFNEYSEKNIIWDSETLDLFLTKPRDYIPKTKMSFAGLKKAQDRADVIAFLKTYSNVSLVSDDAGSGSGLVLSEEILSIVGDPAYGEYLASECQTCHRADNANEGIPGINGWEIEDFVYALHEYKQKLRENPVMQMMAGSLGDEEIAALASYFASKV
;
A
#
# COMPACT_ATOMS: atom_id res chain seq x y z
N MET A 1 -8.02 -15.43 5.48
CA MET A 1 -7.85 -15.05 4.06
C MET A 1 -7.58 -13.57 3.97
N VAL A 2 -8.23 -12.75 4.79
CA VAL A 2 -7.85 -11.36 5.08
C VAL A 2 -7.18 -11.28 6.47
N GLY A 3 -6.34 -10.27 6.73
CA GLY A 3 -5.75 -9.93 8.03
C GLY A 3 -4.30 -10.39 8.24
N ASP A 4 -3.75 -10.10 9.42
CA ASP A 4 -2.38 -10.48 9.78
C ASP A 4 -2.18 -12.01 9.74
N GLY A 5 -1.05 -12.43 9.18
CA GLY A 5 -0.75 -13.85 8.99
C GLY A 5 -1.72 -14.58 8.05
N ALA A 6 -2.44 -13.87 7.18
CA ALA A 6 -3.29 -14.46 6.16
C ALA A 6 -2.52 -15.47 5.28
N LYS A 7 -3.18 -16.59 4.97
CA LYS A 7 -2.63 -17.71 4.18
C LYS A 7 -3.63 -18.15 3.13
N ASN A 8 -3.10 -18.60 2.00
CA ASN A 8 -3.84 -19.29 0.94
C ASN A 8 -4.60 -20.51 1.51
N ARG A 9 -5.87 -20.66 1.13
CA ARG A 9 -6.74 -21.80 1.49
C ARG A 9 -7.54 -22.22 0.24
N SER A 10 -8.87 -22.22 0.31
CA SER A 10 -9.76 -22.46 -0.86
C SER A 10 -9.68 -21.37 -1.93
N GLY A 11 -9.07 -20.23 -1.60
CA GLY A 11 -8.70 -19.12 -2.48
C GLY A 11 -7.36 -18.53 -2.03
N PRO A 12 -6.81 -17.55 -2.77
CA PRO A 12 -5.61 -16.83 -2.37
C PRO A 12 -5.83 -16.02 -1.07
N SER A 13 -4.74 -15.50 -0.50
CA SER A 13 -4.82 -14.35 0.40
C SER A 13 -5.53 -13.19 -0.30
N LEU A 14 -6.28 -12.41 0.48
CA LEU A 14 -7.06 -11.27 -0.01
C LEU A 14 -6.54 -9.93 0.55
N ASN A 15 -5.41 -9.94 1.27
CA ASN A 15 -4.66 -8.72 1.57
C ASN A 15 -4.04 -8.21 0.26
N GLY A 16 -4.05 -6.89 0.04
CA GLY A 16 -3.54 -6.29 -1.19
C GLY A 16 -4.37 -6.64 -2.43
N VAL A 17 -5.64 -7.03 -2.29
CA VAL A 17 -6.45 -7.45 -3.44
C VAL A 17 -7.09 -6.28 -4.17
N PHE A 18 -7.51 -5.22 -3.46
CA PHE A 18 -8.02 -4.00 -4.10
C PHE A 18 -6.85 -3.22 -4.73
N GLY A 19 -6.99 -2.79 -5.98
CA GLY A 19 -5.92 -2.16 -6.76
C GLY A 19 -4.91 -3.13 -7.37
N ALA A 20 -4.93 -4.42 -6.99
CA ALA A 20 -4.07 -5.42 -7.61
C ALA A 20 -4.62 -5.94 -8.94
N LYS A 21 -3.71 -6.33 -9.84
CA LYS A 21 -4.03 -7.04 -11.08
C LYS A 21 -4.69 -8.40 -10.81
N ILE A 22 -5.68 -8.77 -11.62
CA ILE A 22 -6.35 -10.08 -11.51
C ILE A 22 -5.30 -11.20 -11.55
N GLY A 23 -5.36 -12.12 -10.57
CA GLY A 23 -4.51 -13.30 -10.54
C GLY A 23 -3.04 -13.07 -10.11
N SER A 24 -2.70 -11.91 -9.54
CA SER A 24 -1.33 -11.57 -9.15
C SER A 24 -0.82 -12.20 -7.84
N ILE A 25 -1.70 -12.65 -6.94
CA ILE A 25 -1.25 -13.15 -5.61
C ILE A 25 -0.40 -14.42 -5.76
N ASP A 26 0.85 -14.32 -5.32
CA ASP A 26 1.85 -15.38 -5.38
C ASP A 26 1.47 -16.65 -4.60
N ASN A 27 2.14 -17.75 -4.97
CA ASN A 27 2.02 -19.05 -4.32
C ASN A 27 0.56 -19.60 -4.26
N PHE A 28 -0.32 -19.12 -5.14
CA PHE A 28 -1.68 -19.66 -5.33
C PHE A 28 -1.87 -20.28 -6.72
N LYS A 29 -2.49 -21.45 -6.78
CA LYS A 29 -2.73 -22.18 -8.04
C LYS A 29 -4.11 -21.86 -8.63
N TYR A 30 -4.15 -20.80 -9.42
CA TYR A 30 -5.35 -20.36 -10.14
C TYR A 30 -5.92 -21.38 -11.14
N SER A 31 -7.14 -21.13 -11.62
CA SER A 31 -7.74 -21.83 -12.77
C SER A 31 -7.19 -21.29 -14.09
N LYS A 32 -7.18 -22.12 -15.16
CA LYS A 32 -6.79 -21.69 -16.52
C LYS A 32 -7.48 -20.38 -16.93
N ALA A 33 -8.80 -20.30 -16.72
CA ALA A 33 -9.59 -19.10 -17.00
C ALA A 33 -9.20 -17.86 -16.17
N PHE A 34 -8.61 -18.02 -14.99
CA PHE A 34 -8.10 -16.89 -14.21
C PHE A 34 -6.78 -16.37 -14.78
N ASN A 35 -5.90 -17.27 -15.24
CA ASN A 35 -4.65 -16.88 -15.92
C ASN A 35 -4.94 -16.19 -17.27
N GLU A 36 -5.90 -16.70 -18.05
CA GLU A 36 -6.38 -16.05 -19.28
C GLU A 36 -7.00 -14.65 -19.03
N TYR A 37 -7.40 -14.34 -17.78
CA TYR A 37 -7.85 -13.00 -17.39
C TYR A 37 -6.73 -12.14 -16.79
N SER A 38 -5.71 -12.72 -16.14
CA SER A 38 -4.54 -11.98 -15.68
C SER A 38 -3.71 -11.44 -16.85
N GLU A 39 -3.68 -12.14 -17.98
CA GLU A 39 -3.08 -11.65 -19.23
C GLU A 39 -3.71 -10.35 -19.78
N LYS A 40 -4.94 -10.01 -19.36
CA LYS A 40 -5.70 -8.84 -19.87
C LYS A 40 -5.42 -7.52 -19.12
N ASN A 41 -4.49 -7.52 -18.16
CA ASN A 41 -4.16 -6.34 -17.33
C ASN A 41 -5.36 -5.72 -16.59
N ILE A 42 -6.39 -6.51 -16.27
CA ILE A 42 -7.54 -6.05 -15.48
C ILE A 42 -7.11 -5.84 -14.02
N ILE A 43 -7.54 -4.74 -13.42
CA ILE A 43 -7.30 -4.37 -12.02
C ILE A 43 -8.55 -4.65 -11.18
N TRP A 44 -8.38 -5.02 -9.92
CA TRP A 44 -9.45 -5.16 -8.92
C TRP A 44 -9.82 -3.80 -8.29
N ASP A 45 -10.53 -2.98 -9.04
CA ASP A 45 -11.16 -1.75 -8.55
C ASP A 45 -12.56 -2.02 -7.97
N SER A 46 -13.34 -0.96 -7.69
CA SER A 46 -14.68 -1.10 -7.12
C SER A 46 -15.70 -1.67 -8.12
N GLU A 47 -15.54 -1.44 -9.42
CA GLU A 47 -16.43 -1.94 -10.47
C GLU A 47 -16.14 -3.41 -10.78
N THR A 48 -14.88 -3.77 -11.03
CA THR A 48 -14.50 -5.15 -11.37
C THR A 48 -14.73 -6.10 -10.20
N LEU A 49 -14.51 -5.65 -8.96
CA LEU A 49 -14.91 -6.40 -7.77
C LEU A 49 -16.43 -6.51 -7.62
N ASP A 50 -17.23 -5.47 -7.91
CA ASP A 50 -18.70 -5.58 -7.83
C ASP A 50 -19.24 -6.61 -8.84
N LEU A 51 -18.74 -6.58 -10.08
CA LEU A 51 -19.08 -7.53 -11.13
C LEU A 51 -18.69 -8.97 -10.74
N PHE A 52 -17.46 -9.17 -10.25
CA PHE A 52 -16.99 -10.48 -9.83
C PHE A 52 -17.72 -11.00 -8.59
N LEU A 53 -17.91 -10.15 -7.57
CA LEU A 53 -18.65 -10.50 -6.35
C LEU A 53 -20.13 -10.73 -6.63
N THR A 54 -20.72 -10.12 -7.67
CA THR A 54 -22.10 -10.42 -8.07
C THR A 54 -22.26 -11.87 -8.51
N LYS A 55 -21.41 -12.34 -9.43
CA LYS A 55 -21.47 -13.73 -9.93
C LYS A 55 -20.12 -14.18 -10.55
N PRO A 56 -19.22 -14.78 -9.76
CA PRO A 56 -17.85 -15.10 -10.19
C PRO A 56 -17.74 -15.95 -11.46
N ARG A 57 -18.71 -16.86 -11.68
CA ARG A 57 -18.74 -17.78 -12.82
C ARG A 57 -19.25 -17.16 -14.12
N ASP A 58 -19.93 -16.01 -14.04
CA ASP A 58 -20.34 -15.25 -15.22
C ASP A 58 -19.24 -14.27 -15.61
N TYR A 59 -18.60 -13.61 -14.62
CA TYR A 59 -17.47 -12.70 -14.87
C TYR A 59 -16.19 -13.43 -15.32
N ILE A 60 -15.85 -14.57 -14.71
CA ILE A 60 -14.74 -15.44 -15.17
C ILE A 60 -15.30 -16.85 -15.43
N PRO A 61 -15.81 -17.12 -16.65
CA PRO A 61 -16.32 -18.44 -17.04
C PRO A 61 -15.28 -19.54 -16.82
N LYS A 62 -15.71 -20.67 -16.25
CA LYS A 62 -14.84 -21.83 -15.89
C LYS A 62 -13.80 -21.53 -14.79
N THR A 63 -13.99 -20.48 -13.99
CA THR A 63 -13.26 -20.33 -12.72
C THR A 63 -13.43 -21.55 -11.81
N LYS A 64 -12.36 -21.94 -11.09
CA LYS A 64 -12.42 -22.99 -10.06
C LYS A 64 -13.07 -22.53 -8.75
N MET A 65 -13.42 -21.25 -8.63
CA MET A 65 -14.01 -20.69 -7.41
C MET A 65 -15.35 -21.38 -7.06
N SER A 66 -15.51 -21.72 -5.79
CA SER A 66 -16.75 -22.29 -5.24
C SER A 66 -17.77 -21.24 -4.79
N PHE A 67 -17.33 -19.99 -4.63
CA PHE A 67 -18.16 -18.85 -4.24
C PHE A 67 -19.26 -18.58 -5.28
N ALA A 68 -20.50 -18.44 -4.81
CA ALA A 68 -21.67 -18.24 -5.66
C ALA A 68 -21.90 -16.77 -6.06
N GLY A 69 -21.30 -15.83 -5.32
CA GLY A 69 -21.56 -14.40 -5.42
C GLY A 69 -22.60 -13.88 -4.41
N LEU A 70 -22.74 -12.56 -4.35
CA LEU A 70 -23.59 -11.79 -3.43
C LEU A 70 -24.64 -11.03 -4.24
N LYS A 71 -25.92 -11.35 -4.01
CA LYS A 71 -27.04 -10.78 -4.76
C LYS A 71 -27.34 -9.33 -4.38
N LYS A 72 -27.16 -8.97 -3.10
CA LYS A 72 -27.42 -7.62 -2.60
C LYS A 72 -26.24 -6.71 -2.94
N ALA A 73 -26.53 -5.51 -3.43
CA ALA A 73 -25.49 -4.50 -3.69
C ALA A 73 -24.78 -4.06 -2.41
N GLN A 74 -25.52 -3.90 -1.30
CA GLN A 74 -24.90 -3.49 -0.02
C GLN A 74 -23.87 -4.51 0.47
N ASP A 75 -24.21 -5.80 0.51
CA ASP A 75 -23.26 -6.87 0.90
C ASP A 75 -21.97 -6.84 0.05
N ARG A 76 -22.03 -6.42 -1.22
CA ARG A 76 -20.84 -6.26 -2.08
C ARG A 76 -20.08 -4.98 -1.75
N ALA A 77 -20.76 -3.86 -1.58
CA ALA A 77 -20.16 -2.59 -1.18
C ALA A 77 -19.43 -2.73 0.17
N ASP A 78 -20.03 -3.41 1.15
CA ASP A 78 -19.45 -3.67 2.47
C ASP A 78 -18.20 -4.57 2.36
N VAL A 79 -18.23 -5.61 1.50
CA VAL A 79 -17.06 -6.45 1.23
C VAL A 79 -15.96 -5.68 0.50
N ILE A 80 -16.29 -4.83 -0.47
CA ILE A 80 -15.31 -3.99 -1.17
C ILE A 80 -14.66 -2.99 -0.20
N ALA A 81 -15.46 -2.34 0.66
CA ALA A 81 -14.97 -1.45 1.72
C ALA A 81 -14.04 -2.21 2.69
N PHE A 82 -14.43 -3.40 3.14
CA PHE A 82 -13.58 -4.24 3.99
C PHE A 82 -12.29 -4.71 3.28
N LEU A 83 -12.33 -5.02 1.98
CA LEU A 83 -11.13 -5.38 1.23
C LEU A 83 -10.18 -4.18 1.08
N LYS A 84 -10.69 -2.95 0.93
CA LYS A 84 -9.88 -1.72 0.91
C LYS A 84 -9.05 -1.58 2.19
N THR A 85 -9.62 -1.80 3.38
CA THR A 85 -8.88 -1.66 4.67
C THR A 85 -7.72 -2.65 4.85
N TYR A 86 -7.60 -3.66 3.98
CA TYR A 86 -6.48 -4.60 3.96
C TYR A 86 -5.71 -4.60 2.63
N SER A 87 -5.92 -3.57 1.81
CA SER A 87 -5.32 -3.42 0.48
C SER A 87 -4.65 -2.07 0.29
N ASN A 88 -3.97 -1.58 1.34
CA ASN A 88 -3.18 -0.33 1.34
C ASN A 88 -1.87 -0.47 0.54
N VAL A 89 -1.89 -1.22 -0.57
CA VAL A 89 -0.79 -1.47 -1.50
C VAL A 89 -1.37 -1.56 -2.90
N SER A 90 -1.04 -0.60 -3.77
CA SER A 90 -1.25 -0.72 -5.22
C SER A 90 0.10 -0.66 -5.90
N LEU A 91 0.55 -1.81 -6.45
CA LEU A 91 1.73 -1.88 -7.31
C LEU A 91 1.30 -1.62 -8.76
N VAL A 92 1.86 -0.57 -9.37
CA VAL A 92 1.88 -0.42 -10.83
C VAL A 92 3.29 -0.10 -11.32
N SER A 93 3.69 -0.78 -12.39
CA SER A 93 4.82 -0.47 -13.26
C SER A 93 4.23 -0.04 -14.62
N ASP A 94 4.87 0.68 -15.55
CA ASP A 94 6.25 1.20 -15.71
C ASP A 94 6.13 2.63 -16.36
N ASP A 95 7.14 3.50 -16.52
CA ASP A 95 8.59 3.42 -16.29
C ASP A 95 9.17 4.78 -15.74
N ALA A 96 10.34 5.24 -16.23
CA ALA A 96 10.86 6.62 -16.19
C ALA A 96 11.15 7.32 -14.83
N GLY A 97 11.77 6.60 -13.89
CA GLY A 97 12.85 7.18 -13.07
C GLY A 97 12.51 7.64 -11.64
N SER A 98 13.09 6.93 -10.67
CA SER A 98 13.22 7.31 -9.25
C SER A 98 11.92 7.56 -8.47
N GLY A 99 11.37 6.48 -7.91
CA GLY A 99 10.29 6.48 -6.92
C GLY A 99 9.80 5.04 -6.76
N SER A 100 9.51 4.58 -5.54
CA SER A 100 8.99 3.21 -5.41
C SER A 100 7.56 3.13 -5.96
N GLY A 101 7.12 1.94 -6.36
CA GLY A 101 5.77 1.68 -6.89
C GLY A 101 4.67 1.72 -5.83
N LEU A 102 4.73 2.70 -4.92
CA LEU A 102 3.79 2.94 -3.83
C LEU A 102 2.84 4.07 -4.22
N VAL A 103 1.54 3.78 -4.19
CA VAL A 103 0.49 4.82 -4.22
C VAL A 103 -0.12 4.94 -2.83
N LEU A 104 -0.09 6.15 -2.27
CA LEU A 104 -0.73 6.46 -0.99
C LEU A 104 -2.18 6.90 -1.20
N SER A 105 -3.02 6.76 -0.16
CA SER A 105 -4.38 7.27 -0.21
C SER A 105 -4.38 8.80 -0.18
N GLU A 106 -5.36 9.40 -0.85
CA GLU A 106 -5.60 10.86 -0.78
C GLU A 106 -5.83 11.33 0.67
N GLU A 107 -6.36 10.46 1.53
CA GLU A 107 -6.47 10.68 2.98
C GLU A 107 -5.11 10.88 3.64
N ILE A 108 -4.14 9.99 3.41
CA ILE A 108 -2.77 10.09 3.97
C ILE A 108 -2.05 11.33 3.43
N LEU A 109 -2.14 11.58 2.11
CA LEU A 109 -1.51 12.73 1.47
C LEU A 109 -2.12 14.07 1.89
N SER A 110 -3.37 14.08 2.37
CA SER A 110 -4.07 15.26 2.88
C SER A 110 -3.88 15.50 4.38
N ILE A 111 -3.10 14.68 5.10
CA ILE A 111 -2.83 14.90 6.53
C ILE A 111 -1.93 16.13 6.68
N VAL A 112 -2.48 17.20 7.26
CA VAL A 112 -1.70 18.38 7.66
C VAL A 112 -0.97 18.07 8.96
N GLY A 113 0.35 17.86 8.87
CA GLY A 113 1.19 17.57 10.04
C GLY A 113 1.39 18.77 10.96
N ASP A 114 1.46 18.52 12.28
CA ASP A 114 1.84 19.52 13.27
C ASP A 114 3.38 19.63 13.35
N PRO A 115 4.00 20.77 12.97
CA PRO A 115 5.45 20.91 13.00
C PRO A 115 6.06 20.89 14.41
N ALA A 116 5.31 21.26 15.45
CA ALA A 116 5.77 21.21 16.84
C ALA A 116 5.77 19.77 17.38
N TYR A 117 4.79 18.96 16.96
CA TYR A 117 4.83 17.51 17.23
C TYR A 117 5.95 16.83 16.42
N GLY A 118 6.14 17.24 15.17
CA GLY A 118 7.26 16.80 14.34
C GLY A 118 8.63 17.10 14.97
N GLU A 119 8.82 18.29 15.56
CA GLU A 119 10.06 18.65 16.27
C GLU A 119 10.35 17.74 17.46
N TYR A 120 9.31 17.38 18.22
CA TYR A 120 9.44 16.44 19.34
C TYR A 120 9.84 15.03 18.88
N LEU A 121 9.23 14.52 17.80
CA LEU A 121 9.57 13.20 17.24
C LEU A 121 10.94 13.17 16.55
N ALA A 122 11.37 14.30 15.98
CA ALA A 122 12.59 14.39 15.19
C ALA A 122 13.90 14.24 15.98
N SER A 123 13.86 14.25 17.32
CA SER A 123 15.06 14.02 18.14
C SER A 123 15.71 12.68 17.85
N GLU A 124 14.90 11.62 17.71
CA GLU A 124 15.37 10.27 17.45
C GLU A 124 15.94 10.15 16.03
N CYS A 125 15.30 10.80 15.05
CA CYS A 125 15.76 10.86 13.66
C CYS A 125 17.14 11.53 13.56
N GLN A 126 17.34 12.64 14.27
CA GLN A 126 18.56 13.46 14.24
C GLN A 126 19.80 12.78 14.86
N THR A 127 19.62 11.68 15.61
CA THR A 127 20.75 10.85 16.09
C THR A 127 21.58 10.26 14.93
N CYS A 128 20.95 10.09 13.77
CA CYS A 128 21.53 9.48 12.57
C CYS A 128 21.46 10.44 11.37
N HIS A 129 20.29 11.03 11.11
CA HIS A 129 20.09 12.02 10.05
C HIS A 129 20.51 13.41 10.55
N ARG A 130 21.81 13.67 10.45
CA ARG A 130 22.47 14.85 11.03
C ARG A 130 21.81 16.17 10.58
N ALA A 131 21.67 17.10 11.51
CA ALA A 131 21.07 18.41 11.27
C ALA A 131 21.86 19.32 10.31
N ASP A 132 23.13 18.99 10.01
CA ASP A 132 23.95 19.65 8.99
C ASP A 132 23.69 19.14 7.55
N ASN A 133 22.70 18.25 7.38
CA ASN A 133 22.30 17.65 6.11
C ASN A 133 23.44 16.90 5.39
N ALA A 134 24.47 16.45 6.12
CA ALA A 134 25.57 15.68 5.57
C ALA A 134 25.09 14.35 4.97
N ASN A 135 25.64 13.99 3.81
CA ASN A 135 25.28 12.77 3.05
C ASN A 135 26.40 11.70 3.13
N GLU A 136 26.98 11.53 4.31
CA GLU A 136 28.10 10.62 4.58
C GLU A 136 27.58 9.25 5.03
N GLY A 137 27.04 8.47 4.08
CA GLY A 137 26.50 7.12 4.31
C GLY A 137 25.10 7.07 4.91
N ILE A 138 24.75 8.03 5.79
CA ILE A 138 23.36 8.34 6.18
C ILE A 138 22.96 9.61 5.42
N PRO A 139 21.80 9.64 4.73
CA PRO A 139 21.39 10.81 3.95
C PRO A 139 20.87 11.93 4.85
N GLY A 140 21.09 13.17 4.42
CA GLY A 140 20.42 14.34 4.97
C GLY A 140 18.95 14.37 4.57
N ILE A 141 18.06 14.68 5.51
CA ILE A 141 16.60 14.74 5.34
C ILE A 141 16.00 16.14 5.57
N ASN A 142 16.83 17.12 5.91
CA ASN A 142 16.40 18.50 6.07
C ASN A 142 16.10 19.10 4.69
N GLY A 143 14.95 19.78 4.56
CA GLY A 143 14.52 20.42 3.31
C GLY A 143 14.00 19.45 2.25
N TRP A 144 13.64 18.22 2.63
CA TRP A 144 12.88 17.32 1.75
C TRP A 144 11.44 17.82 1.57
N GLU A 145 10.88 17.65 0.37
CA GLU A 145 9.47 17.91 0.13
C GLU A 145 8.57 17.00 0.98
N ILE A 146 7.43 17.52 1.41
CA ILE A 146 6.53 16.81 2.34
C ILE A 146 6.09 15.47 1.73
N GLU A 147 5.65 15.48 0.46
CA GLU A 147 5.20 14.27 -0.23
C GLU A 147 6.32 13.21 -0.33
N ASP A 148 7.52 13.59 -0.78
CA ASP A 148 8.67 12.69 -0.90
C ASP A 148 9.05 12.03 0.44
N PHE A 149 8.99 12.80 1.54
CA PHE A 149 9.27 12.29 2.89
C PHE A 149 8.20 11.30 3.34
N VAL A 150 6.92 11.62 3.13
CA VAL A 150 5.78 10.74 3.45
C VAL A 150 5.89 9.43 2.64
N TYR A 151 6.10 9.51 1.31
CA TYR A 151 6.34 8.34 0.48
C TYR A 151 7.52 7.50 0.99
N ALA A 152 8.68 8.10 1.24
CA ALA A 152 9.87 7.38 1.70
C ALA A 152 9.64 6.61 3.02
N LEU A 153 8.95 7.21 4.01
CA LEU A 153 8.65 6.52 5.25
C LEU A 153 7.61 5.40 5.05
N HIS A 154 6.55 5.62 4.26
CA HIS A 154 5.60 4.55 3.96
C HIS A 154 6.22 3.41 3.14
N GLU A 155 7.17 3.68 2.24
CA GLU A 155 7.95 2.67 1.52
C GLU A 155 8.78 1.80 2.48
N TYR A 156 9.46 2.41 3.46
CA TYR A 156 10.21 1.69 4.48
C TYR A 156 9.29 0.91 5.42
N LYS A 157 8.19 1.50 5.88
CA LYS A 157 7.17 0.85 6.72
C LYS A 157 6.59 -0.41 6.07
N GLN A 158 6.39 -0.36 4.74
CA GLN A 158 5.89 -1.47 3.93
C GLN A 158 7.00 -2.40 3.39
N LYS A 159 8.27 -2.09 3.65
CA LYS A 159 9.46 -2.82 3.16
C LYS A 159 9.56 -2.89 1.63
N LEU A 160 8.99 -1.91 0.94
CA LEU A 160 9.18 -1.69 -0.50
C LEU A 160 10.57 -1.09 -0.79
N ARG A 161 11.20 -0.47 0.20
CA ARG A 161 12.56 0.07 0.14
C ARG A 161 13.49 -0.66 1.10
N GLU A 162 14.61 -1.15 0.59
CA GLU A 162 15.56 -1.96 1.33
C GLU A 162 16.47 -1.12 2.22
N ASN A 163 16.18 -1.08 3.53
CA ASN A 163 17.09 -0.64 4.58
C ASN A 163 16.55 -1.16 5.93
N PRO A 164 17.16 -2.19 6.56
CA PRO A 164 16.63 -2.78 7.79
C PRO A 164 16.51 -1.80 8.98
N VAL A 165 17.33 -0.75 9.02
CA VAL A 165 17.27 0.28 10.08
C VAL A 165 16.06 1.19 9.83
N MET A 166 15.91 1.74 8.63
CA MET A 166 14.77 2.62 8.33
C MET A 166 13.43 1.88 8.27
N GLN A 167 13.43 0.60 7.89
CA GLN A 167 12.25 -0.28 8.03
C GLN A 167 11.85 -0.47 9.50
N MET A 168 12.80 -0.51 10.44
CA MET A 168 12.51 -0.54 11.88
C MET A 168 11.94 0.80 12.35
N MET A 169 12.59 1.92 12.01
CA MET A 169 12.18 3.27 12.41
C MET A 169 10.79 3.65 11.86
N ALA A 170 10.55 3.44 10.57
CA ALA A 170 9.25 3.72 9.94
C ALA A 170 8.17 2.71 10.36
N GLY A 171 8.57 1.50 10.78
CA GLY A 171 7.67 0.48 11.31
C GLY A 171 6.88 0.96 12.52
N SER A 172 7.51 1.72 13.42
CA SER A 172 6.90 2.22 14.67
C SER A 172 6.01 3.45 14.53
N LEU A 173 6.05 4.18 13.41
CA LEU A 173 5.33 5.46 13.25
C LEU A 173 3.91 5.29 12.71
N GLY A 174 2.95 6.06 13.20
CA GLY A 174 1.63 6.24 12.59
C GLY A 174 1.63 7.30 11.47
N ASP A 175 0.55 7.36 10.69
CA ASP A 175 0.45 8.23 9.52
C ASP A 175 0.45 9.72 9.90
N GLU A 176 -0.19 10.09 11.01
CA GLU A 176 -0.11 11.45 11.60
C GLU A 176 1.31 11.83 12.05
N GLU A 177 2.08 10.86 12.57
CA GLU A 177 3.45 11.06 13.02
C GLU A 177 4.40 11.25 11.83
N ILE A 178 4.17 10.49 10.76
CA ILE A 178 4.86 10.64 9.47
C ILE A 178 4.60 12.03 8.88
N ALA A 179 3.34 12.49 8.86
CA ALA A 179 2.98 13.82 8.36
C ALA A 179 3.57 14.96 9.21
N ALA A 180 3.58 14.81 10.53
CA ALA A 180 4.19 15.76 11.46
C ALA A 180 5.72 15.86 11.25
N LEU A 181 6.40 14.72 11.15
CA LEU A 181 7.83 14.65 10.83
C LEU A 181 8.15 15.27 9.46
N ALA A 182 7.36 14.97 8.43
CA ALA A 182 7.52 15.56 7.10
C ALA A 182 7.41 17.08 7.13
N SER A 183 6.37 17.60 7.80
CA SER A 183 6.12 19.04 7.97
C SER A 183 7.26 19.74 8.72
N TYR A 184 7.81 19.08 9.74
CA TYR A 184 8.98 19.58 10.46
C TYR A 184 10.23 19.59 9.57
N PHE A 185 10.59 18.49 8.92
CA PHE A 185 11.84 18.37 8.16
C PHE A 185 11.85 19.23 6.89
N ALA A 186 10.70 19.38 6.21
CA ALA A 186 10.54 20.32 5.11
C ALA A 186 10.80 21.78 5.53
N SER A 187 10.51 22.14 6.80
CA SER A 187 10.74 23.50 7.32
C SER A 187 12.21 23.82 7.67
N LYS A 188 13.11 22.82 7.66
CA LYS A 188 14.53 23.00 7.99
C LYS A 188 15.35 23.09 6.72
N VAL A 189 15.71 24.31 6.30
CA VAL A 189 16.54 24.63 5.12
C VAL A 189 17.75 25.45 5.56
#